data_AF-A0A3Q3IF08-F1
#
_entry.id   AF-A0A3Q3IF08-F1
#
_cell.length_a   1.000
_cell.length_b   1.000
_cell.length_c   1.000
_cell.angle_alpha   90.00
_cell.angle_beta   90.00
_cell.angle_gamma   90.00
#
_symmetry.space_group_name_H-M   'P 1'
#
loop_
_entity.id
_entity.type
_entity.pdbx_description
1 polymer ?
#
loop_
_entity_poly.entity_id
_entity_poly.type
_entity_poly.pdbx_seq_one_letter_code
_entity_poly.pdbx_strand_id
1 'polypeptide(L)' 'QAACQVQLLQAPAVLGHLLHRLIGDISIDFYDFSAKTLDGQLIPLSNYRGKVLLIVNVATF' A
#
# COMPACT_ATOMS: atom_id res chain seq x y z
N GLN A 1 1.59 24.72 -7.68
CA GLN A 1 2.70 23.96 -7.05
C GLN A 1 2.17 23.28 -5.80
N ALA A 2 2.01 21.96 -5.82
CA ALA A 2 1.78 21.15 -4.64
C ALA A 2 2.55 19.84 -4.84
N ALA A 3 3.75 19.77 -4.29
CA ALA A 3 4.55 18.56 -4.30
C ALA A 3 3.96 17.60 -3.26
N CYS A 4 3.23 16.58 -3.70
CA CYS A 4 2.85 15.46 -2.85
C CYS A 4 4.11 14.62 -2.64
N GLN A 5 4.86 14.91 -1.57
CA GLN A 5 5.99 14.09 -1.19
C GLN A 5 5.49 12.76 -0.64
N VAL A 6 5.65 11.70 -1.43
CA VAL A 6 5.64 10.33 -0.92
C VAL A 6 7.06 10.05 -0.43
N GLN A 7 7.32 10.28 0.86
CA GLN A 7 8.56 9.83 1.49
C GLN A 7 8.53 8.30 1.58
N LEU A 8 9.13 7.65 0.59
CA LEU A 8 9.45 6.24 0.65
C LEU A 8 10.61 6.08 1.66
N LEU A 9 10.28 5.68 2.89
CA LEU A 9 11.27 5.30 3.90
C LEU A 9 12.21 4.27 3.25
N GLN A 10 13.48 4.61 3.05
CA GLN A 10 14.49 3.75 2.40
C GLN A 10 15.08 2.68 3.36
N ALA A 11 14.54 2.57 4.59
CA ALA A 11 14.97 1.62 5.60
C ALA A 11 14.43 0.16 5.50
N PRO A 12 13.35 -0.18 4.76
CA PRO A 12 12.73 -1.50 4.90
C PRO A 12 13.38 -2.59 4.04
N ALA A 13 14.30 -2.28 3.12
CA ALA A 13 14.87 -3.32 2.25
C ALA A 13 15.68 -4.36 3.04
N VAL A 14 16.54 -3.92 3.97
CA VAL A 14 17.38 -4.83 4.77
C VAL A 14 16.56 -5.57 5.83
N LEU A 15 15.59 -4.89 6.44
CA LEU A 15 14.68 -5.49 7.42
C LEU A 15 13.75 -6.53 6.77
N GLY A 16 13.22 -6.23 5.57
CA GLY A 16 12.40 -7.15 4.78
C GLY A 16 13.16 -8.42 4.40
N HIS A 17 14.42 -8.29 3.98
CA HIS A 17 15.28 -9.44 3.66
C HIS A 17 15.63 -10.32 4.87
N LEU A 18 15.75 -9.73 6.06
CA LEU A 18 16.04 -10.48 7.30
C LEU A 18 14.79 -11.19 7.83
N LEU A 19 13.62 -10.56 7.75
CA LEU A 19 12.33 -11.14 8.16
C LEU A 19 11.92 -12.32 7.25
N HIS A 20 12.11 -12.19 5.93
CA HIS A 20 11.84 -13.27 4.97
C HIS A 20 12.64 -14.56 5.26
N ARG A 21 13.86 -14.45 5.80
CA ARG A 21 14.69 -15.62 6.14
C ARG A 21 14.34 -16.28 7.48
N LEU A 22 13.73 -15.56 8.41
CA LEU A 22 13.48 -16.05 9.77
C LEU A 22 12.06 -16.59 9.97
N ILE A 23 11.06 -16.09 9.22
CA ILE A 23 9.64 -16.32 9.52
C ILE A 23 8.92 -17.14 8.42
N GLY A 24 9.59 -17.43 7.30
CA GLY A 24 8.90 -17.88 6.07
C GLY A 24 8.29 -16.69 5.34
N ASP A 25 7.84 -16.90 4.10
CA ASP A 25 7.37 -15.84 3.20
C ASP A 25 6.22 -15.02 3.83
N ILE A 26 6.55 -13.88 4.45
CA ILE A 26 5.57 -12.87 4.83
C ILE A 26 5.26 -12.11 3.54
N SER A 27 4.43 -12.72 2.70
CA SER A 27 3.86 -12.05 1.54
C SER A 27 2.87 -11.02 2.05
N ILE A 28 3.30 -9.76 2.11
CA ILE A 28 2.41 -8.62 2.34
C ILE A 28 1.48 -8.52 1.13
N ASP A 29 0.19 -8.69 1.35
CA ASP A 29 -0.84 -8.67 0.32
C ASP A 29 -1.31 -7.22 0.11
N PHE A 30 -1.75 -6.90 -1.11
CA PHE A 30 -2.40 -5.63 -1.41
C PHE A 30 -3.60 -5.34 -0.48
N TYR A 31 -4.29 -6.39 -0.04
CA TYR A 31 -5.45 -6.27 0.84
C TYR A 31 -5.11 -5.90 2.30
N ASP A 32 -3.82 -5.93 2.68
CA ASP A 32 -3.37 -5.55 4.02
C ASP A 32 -3.29 -4.03 4.22
N PHE A 33 -3.44 -3.25 3.12
CA PHE A 33 -3.40 -1.79 3.15
C PHE A 33 -4.80 -1.16 3.33
N SER A 34 -4.79 0.12 3.70
CA SER A 34 -5.99 0.97 3.75
C SER A 34 -5.77 2.22 2.89
N ALA A 35 -6.85 2.76 2.34
CA ALA A 35 -6.83 3.98 1.55
C ALA A 35 -7.77 5.04 2.15
N LYS A 36 -7.37 6.30 2.05
CA LYS A 36 -8.22 7.43 2.45
C LYS A 36 -9.09 7.81 1.24
N THR A 37 -10.41 7.85 1.46
CA THR A 37 -11.39 8.32 0.47
C THR A 37 -11.30 9.84 0.29
N LEU A 38 -11.98 10.36 -0.73
CA LEU A 38 -12.05 11.80 -1.01
C LEU A 38 -12.68 12.58 0.17
N ASP A 39 -13.66 11.98 0.85
CA ASP A 39 -14.31 12.55 2.04
C ASP A 39 -13.47 12.41 3.32
N GLY A 40 -12.29 11.80 3.20
CA GLY A 40 -11.31 11.68 4.28
C GLY A 40 -11.48 10.46 5.18
N GLN A 41 -12.45 9.59 4.90
CA GLN A 41 -12.62 8.33 5.63
C GLN A 41 -11.54 7.31 5.23
N LEU A 42 -10.95 6.63 6.21
CA LEU A 42 -10.03 5.52 5.98
C LEU A 42 -10.81 4.22 5.74
N ILE A 43 -10.58 3.59 4.59
CA ILE A 43 -11.25 2.34 4.19
C ILE A 43 -10.19 1.25 3.98
N PRO A 44 -10.34 0.06 4.60
CA PRO A 44 -9.45 -1.06 4.37
C PRO A 44 -9.68 -1.66 2.98
N LEU A 45 -8.59 -1.98 2.27
CA LEU A 45 -8.66 -2.56 0.93
C LEU A 45 -9.13 -4.02 0.95
N SER A 46 -9.02 -4.70 2.09
CA SER A 46 -9.57 -6.05 2.32
C SER A 46 -11.07 -6.17 2.00
N ASN A 47 -11.83 -5.09 2.05
CA ASN A 47 -13.24 -5.04 1.64
C ASN A 47 -13.46 -5.45 0.17
N TYR A 48 -12.41 -5.43 -0.65
CA TYR A 48 -12.44 -5.79 -2.06
C TYR A 48 -11.82 -7.16 -2.37
N ARG A 49 -11.40 -7.91 -1.34
CA ARG A 49 -10.82 -9.25 -1.52
C ARG A 49 -11.77 -10.18 -2.27
N GLY A 50 -11.23 -10.95 -3.21
CA GLY A 50 -12.01 -11.85 -4.07
C GLY A 50 -12.67 -11.18 -5.27
N LYS A 51 -12.39 -9.88 -5.51
CA LYS A 51 -12.80 -9.16 -6.71
C LYS A 51 -11.60 -8.84 -7.59
N VAL A 52 -11.85 -8.65 -8.89
CA VAL A 52 -10.85 -8.09 -9.80
C VAL A 52 -10.82 -6.57 -9.62
N LEU A 53 -9.63 -6.01 -9.41
CA LEU A 53 -9.41 -4.58 -9.17
C LEU A 53 -8.56 -3.98 -10.28
N LEU A 54 -8.99 -2.83 -10.80
CA LEU A 54 -8.19 -1.97 -11.67
C LEU A 54 -7.82 -0.70 -10.89
N ILE A 55 -6.53 -0.48 -10.69
CA ILE A 55 -5.99 0.67 -9.95
C ILE A 55 -5.50 1.69 -10.97
N VAL A 56 -6.05 2.91 -10.92
CA VAL A 56 -5.70 4.01 -11.83
C VAL A 56 -5.26 5.21 -11.01
N ASN A 57 -4.06 5.72 -11.30
CA ASN A 57 -3.62 7.02 -10.80
C ASN A 57 -4.23 8.12 -11.70
N VAL A 58 -5.03 9.02 -11.12
CA VAL A 58 -5.77 10.06 -11.86
C VAL A 58 -5.23 11.45 -11.45
N ALA A 59 -5.16 12.38 -12.40
CA ALA A 59 -4.87 13.79 -12.19
C ALA A 59 -5.83 14.65 -13.01
N THR A 60 -6.27 15.78 -12.47
CA THR A 60 -7.06 16.79 -13.20
C THR A 60 -6.15 17.91 -13.69
N PHE A 61 -6.51 18.54 -14.81
CA PHE A 61 -5.80 19.68 -15.40
C PHE A 61 -6.14 20.98 -14.66
#